data_AF-A0A3N5R6P5-F1
#
_entry.id   AF-A0A3N5R6P5-F1
#
_cell.length_a   1.000
_cell.length_b   1.000
_cell.length_c   1.000
_cell.angle_alpha   90.00
_cell.angle_beta   90.00
_cell.angle_gamma   90.00
#
_symmetry.space_group_name_H-M   'P 1'
#
loop_
_entity.id
_entity.type
_entity.pdbx_description
1 polymer ?
#
loop_
_entity_poly.entity_id
_entity_poly.type
_entity_poly.pdbx_seq_one_letter_code
_entity_poly.pdbx_strand_id
1 'polypeptide(L)'
;MHNLIRRQKYGILYFFLFAVLLMGIAVPVVSAESTEEPQDAVIFFDTQNQEELDYMADRVTALGGMVLATFPTRAMFASLTLAQSNSLQELPEVELLSFELVDGNDVPADIGAQAAAAAWNARFEKSPIEQSQYLQLPDIDDQRYPPDLVANQAFTTEGDAAEAVYQTSEFMIGSLQVDVFLPESNGTVDPNLEHWDAYRIEKVMAEVVNGITWWINSATEGDRPSANLSANIVFHTPLNEPLIVSTGYEPISRTYANEGLWMGEILSKMGYTGNYFSALRQYAHNRRVEMKKDWGFSVWIVDSYNDADGRFEDKSYFAYSYVNGPMFVMTYDNDGWGINRMDIVSAHEMGHTFGALDEYAASGCKDSAISGYLGVANTNCENGDPAVEASIMRSSSSQLAAFPYHLVSTPVRGMVGWRDKDGDGIYDPVDTTPKIDQMTAPTDMSIASISSILGDTSDVPHFSSTRPDVTINTIKLVEARIDGEAWSPCLPSDGSFNEIAESFSCSIPLLSANKYTIEVRSRNSYGNYSFLNLITEDGVSLGPQFFTYLPLIEN
;
A
#
# COMPACT_ATOMS: atom_id res chain seq x y z
N MET A 1 -56.80 37.86 11.07
CA MET A 1 -57.94 37.38 10.27
C MET A 1 -57.88 37.99 8.88
N HIS A 2 -57.64 37.14 7.88
CA HIS A 2 -58.26 37.16 6.55
C HIS A 2 -58.25 38.44 5.68
N ASN A 3 -57.39 38.35 4.65
CA ASN A 3 -57.74 38.29 3.22
C ASN A 3 -57.85 39.55 2.33
N LEU A 4 -57.36 39.26 1.09
CA LEU A 4 -57.70 39.77 -0.24
C LEU A 4 -56.95 41.02 -0.77
N ILE A 5 -56.58 41.14 -2.05
CA ILE A 5 -56.10 40.28 -3.17
C ILE A 5 -56.03 41.23 -4.39
N ARG A 6 -55.01 41.07 -5.26
CA ARG A 6 -54.89 41.52 -6.70
C ARG A 6 -54.77 43.04 -6.96
N ARG A 7 -54.08 43.55 -7.99
CA ARG A 7 -53.99 43.10 -9.41
C ARG A 7 -52.92 43.94 -10.21
N GLN A 8 -52.26 43.28 -11.18
CA GLN A 8 -51.97 43.70 -12.57
C GLN A 8 -50.98 44.85 -12.97
N LYS A 9 -49.90 44.41 -13.67
CA LYS A 9 -49.49 44.68 -15.08
C LYS A 9 -48.88 46.03 -15.56
N TYR A 10 -47.66 45.88 -16.12
CA TYR A 10 -46.98 46.53 -17.29
C TYR A 10 -46.65 48.04 -17.32
N GLY A 11 -45.37 48.34 -17.63
CA GLY A 11 -44.85 49.63 -18.12
C GLY A 11 -43.33 49.55 -18.34
N ILE A 12 -42.84 49.21 -19.54
CA ILE A 12 -42.34 50.08 -20.63
C ILE A 12 -40.82 50.39 -20.56
N LEU A 13 -40.23 50.13 -21.73
CA LEU A 13 -38.88 50.19 -22.29
C LEU A 13 -38.21 51.59 -22.34
N TYR A 14 -36.89 51.57 -22.61
CA TYR A 14 -35.96 52.59 -23.18
C TYR A 14 -34.89 53.16 -22.22
N PHE A 15 -33.63 52.67 -22.28
CA PHE A 15 -32.52 53.03 -23.20
C PHE A 15 -31.88 54.40 -22.91
N PHE A 16 -30.66 54.38 -22.39
CA PHE A 16 -29.63 55.37 -22.73
C PHE A 16 -28.28 54.67 -22.87
N LEU A 17 -27.79 54.67 -24.11
CA LEU A 17 -26.40 54.38 -24.46
C LEU A 17 -25.48 55.42 -23.81
N PHE A 18 -24.40 54.97 -23.19
CA PHE A 18 -23.13 55.68 -23.25
C PHE A 18 -22.03 54.69 -23.58
N ALA A 19 -21.55 54.77 -24.82
CA ALA A 19 -20.35 54.10 -25.26
C ALA A 19 -19.14 54.93 -24.84
N VAL A 20 -18.23 54.32 -24.09
CA VAL A 20 -16.84 54.79 -23.96
C VAL A 20 -15.95 53.63 -24.41
N LEU A 21 -15.23 53.89 -25.50
CA LEU A 21 -14.12 53.08 -26.01
C LEU A 21 -13.07 52.89 -24.91
N LEU A 22 -12.78 51.65 -24.56
CA LEU A 22 -11.52 51.25 -23.93
C LEU A 22 -10.88 50.18 -24.81
N MET A 23 -9.81 50.59 -25.49
CA MET A 23 -8.92 49.72 -26.24
C MET A 23 -8.19 48.77 -25.29
N GLY A 24 -8.35 47.47 -25.55
CA GLY A 24 -7.37 46.39 -25.44
C GLY A 24 -6.30 46.48 -24.35
N ILE A 25 -6.58 45.86 -23.22
CA ILE A 25 -5.63 44.95 -22.57
C ILE A 25 -6.39 43.65 -22.35
N ALA A 26 -6.14 42.66 -23.21
CA ALA A 26 -6.54 41.29 -22.94
C ALA A 26 -5.65 40.79 -21.80
N VAL A 27 -6.13 40.94 -20.56
CA VAL A 27 -5.64 40.08 -19.48
C VAL A 27 -6.12 38.69 -19.89
N PRO A 28 -5.24 37.70 -20.08
CA PRO A 28 -5.70 36.33 -20.20
C PRO A 28 -6.44 36.06 -18.89
N VAL A 29 -7.76 35.91 -18.97
CA VAL A 29 -8.47 35.10 -18.01
C VAL A 29 -7.85 33.74 -18.23
N VAL A 30 -6.86 33.40 -17.40
CA VAL A 30 -6.55 32.01 -17.14
C VAL A 30 -7.90 31.44 -16.73
N SER A 31 -8.50 30.69 -17.65
CA SER A 31 -9.52 29.73 -17.28
C SER A 31 -8.93 29.03 -16.08
N ALA A 32 -9.55 29.17 -14.91
CA ALA A 32 -9.36 28.16 -13.89
C ALA A 32 -9.62 26.85 -14.64
N GLU A 33 -8.60 26.03 -14.83
CA GLU A 33 -8.85 24.61 -15.08
C GLU A 33 -9.81 24.24 -13.96
N SER A 34 -11.04 23.87 -14.34
CA SER A 34 -11.86 23.14 -13.40
C SER A 34 -11.02 21.93 -13.06
N THR A 35 -10.44 21.93 -11.86
CA THR A 35 -9.83 20.74 -11.29
C THR A 35 -11.00 19.77 -11.13
N GLU A 36 -11.27 18.99 -12.18
CA GLU A 36 -12.22 17.91 -12.10
C GLU A 36 -11.72 17.00 -10.98
N GLU A 37 -12.54 16.84 -9.94
CA GLU A 37 -12.17 15.97 -8.86
C GLU A 37 -12.06 14.54 -9.40
N PRO A 38 -10.95 13.83 -9.11
CA PRO A 38 -10.83 12.42 -9.45
C PRO A 38 -11.97 11.61 -8.83
N GLN A 39 -12.43 10.61 -9.58
CA GLN A 39 -13.43 9.64 -9.13
C GLN A 39 -12.89 8.24 -9.32
N ASP A 40 -13.19 7.37 -8.38
CA ASP A 40 -12.89 5.95 -8.52
C ASP A 40 -13.63 5.36 -9.72
N ALA A 41 -12.97 4.46 -10.44
CA ALA A 41 -13.51 3.69 -11.54
C ALA A 41 -13.01 2.25 -11.47
N VAL A 42 -13.81 1.33 -12.01
CA VAL A 42 -13.37 -0.02 -12.38
C VAL A 42 -13.05 -0.06 -13.87
N ILE A 43 -11.94 -0.72 -14.20
CA ILE A 43 -11.46 -0.90 -15.56
C ILE A 43 -11.22 -2.38 -15.81
N PHE A 44 -11.71 -2.88 -16.94
CA PHE A 44 -11.45 -4.22 -17.45
C PHE A 44 -10.65 -4.13 -18.75
N PHE A 45 -9.67 -5.01 -18.90
CA PHE A 45 -8.72 -5.00 -20.00
C PHE A 45 -8.66 -6.33 -20.73
N ASP A 46 -8.23 -6.30 -22.00
CA ASP A 46 -7.88 -7.48 -22.79
C ASP A 46 -6.42 -7.93 -22.60
N THR A 47 -5.95 -7.91 -21.36
CA THR A 47 -4.61 -8.36 -20.98
C THR A 47 -4.58 -9.86 -20.67
N GLN A 48 -3.45 -10.50 -20.95
CA GLN A 48 -3.29 -11.96 -20.88
C GLN A 48 -2.35 -12.42 -19.77
N ASN A 49 -1.54 -11.50 -19.22
CA ASN A 49 -0.55 -11.79 -18.20
C ASN A 49 -0.35 -10.58 -17.27
N GLN A 50 0.41 -10.80 -16.20
CA GLN A 50 0.69 -9.75 -15.21
C GLN A 50 1.46 -8.57 -15.81
N GLU A 51 2.45 -8.81 -16.66
CA GLU A 51 3.31 -7.75 -17.21
C GLU A 51 2.50 -6.75 -18.04
N GLU A 52 1.51 -7.23 -18.79
CA GLU A 52 0.58 -6.39 -19.54
C GLU A 52 -0.34 -5.57 -18.62
N LEU A 53 -0.82 -6.15 -17.52
CA LEU A 53 -1.62 -5.41 -16.53
C LEU A 53 -0.79 -4.34 -15.81
N ASP A 54 0.45 -4.67 -15.42
CA ASP A 54 1.40 -3.73 -14.82
C ASP A 54 1.70 -2.58 -15.78
N TYR A 55 1.87 -2.88 -17.09
CA TYR A 55 2.00 -1.84 -18.10
C TYR A 55 0.79 -0.91 -18.13
N MET A 56 -0.44 -1.44 -18.03
CA MET A 56 -1.63 -0.60 -17.95
C MET A 56 -1.69 0.24 -16.66
N ALA A 57 -1.22 -0.29 -15.53
CA ALA A 57 -1.11 0.44 -14.27
C ALA A 57 -0.10 1.61 -14.37
N ASP A 58 1.03 1.38 -15.04
CA ASP A 58 2.02 2.42 -15.34
C ASP A 58 1.42 3.51 -16.25
N ARG A 59 0.56 3.14 -17.21
CA ARG A 59 -0.14 4.10 -18.08
C ARG A 59 -1.13 4.97 -17.32
N VAL A 60 -1.89 4.40 -16.38
CA VAL A 60 -2.77 5.16 -15.49
C VAL A 60 -1.95 6.18 -14.70
N THR A 61 -0.85 5.75 -14.09
CA THR A 61 0.04 6.62 -13.31
C THR A 61 0.68 7.71 -14.18
N ALA A 62 1.10 7.38 -15.39
CA ALA A 62 1.69 8.34 -16.34
C ALA A 62 0.71 9.43 -16.80
N LEU A 63 -0.60 9.15 -16.77
CA LEU A 63 -1.66 10.13 -17.01
C LEU A 63 -1.98 10.97 -15.77
N GLY A 64 -1.33 10.70 -14.62
CA GLY A 64 -1.59 11.34 -13.34
C GLY A 64 -2.80 10.75 -12.60
N GLY A 65 -3.30 9.59 -13.02
CA GLY A 65 -4.30 8.82 -12.28
C GLY A 65 -3.65 8.03 -11.13
N MET A 66 -4.45 7.56 -10.19
CA MET A 66 -3.98 6.75 -9.07
C MET A 66 -4.52 5.34 -9.18
N VAL A 67 -3.64 4.34 -9.17
CA VAL A 67 -4.04 2.92 -9.11
C VAL A 67 -4.34 2.56 -7.67
N LEU A 68 -5.55 2.04 -7.41
CA LEU A 68 -6.00 1.64 -6.08
C LEU A 68 -5.80 0.14 -5.89
N ALA A 69 -6.30 -0.66 -6.83
CA ALA A 69 -6.17 -2.11 -6.77
C ALA A 69 -6.02 -2.71 -8.16
N THR A 70 -5.27 -3.80 -8.28
CA THR A 70 -5.17 -4.63 -9.48
C THR A 70 -5.61 -6.05 -9.17
N PHE A 71 -6.29 -6.67 -10.12
CA PHE A 71 -6.80 -8.03 -10.05
C PHE A 71 -6.27 -8.79 -11.25
N PRO A 72 -5.21 -9.60 -11.06
CA PRO A 72 -4.57 -10.26 -12.17
C PRO A 72 -5.54 -11.18 -12.93
N THR A 73 -5.56 -11.15 -14.26
CA THR A 73 -4.72 -10.31 -15.15
C THR A 73 -5.48 -9.17 -15.78
N ARG A 74 -6.79 -8.98 -15.51
CA ARG A 74 -7.69 -8.22 -16.40
C ARG A 74 -8.43 -7.06 -15.76
N ALA A 75 -8.31 -6.79 -14.47
CA ALA A 75 -9.08 -5.71 -13.85
C ALA A 75 -8.27 -4.80 -12.93
N MET A 76 -8.75 -3.57 -12.78
CA MET A 76 -8.14 -2.53 -11.95
C MET A 76 -9.18 -1.59 -11.37
N PHE A 77 -8.97 -1.15 -10.14
CA PHE A 77 -9.57 0.06 -9.59
C PHE A 77 -8.58 1.21 -9.69
N ALA A 78 -9.04 2.34 -10.20
CA ALA A 78 -8.23 3.55 -10.32
C ALA A 78 -9.05 4.79 -9.99
N SER A 79 -8.42 5.81 -9.40
CA SER A 79 -9.01 7.13 -9.25
C SER A 79 -8.57 8.03 -10.41
N LEU A 80 -9.55 8.57 -11.13
CA LEU A 80 -9.35 9.24 -12.43
C LEU A 80 -10.22 10.49 -12.57
N THR A 81 -9.66 11.53 -13.16
CA THR A 81 -10.43 12.64 -13.75
C THR A 81 -11.10 12.20 -15.06
N LEU A 82 -12.10 12.96 -15.53
CA LEU A 82 -12.78 12.65 -16.79
C LEU A 82 -11.82 12.75 -17.99
N ALA A 83 -10.88 13.69 -17.97
CA ALA A 83 -9.85 13.81 -19.00
C ALA A 83 -8.95 12.55 -19.07
N GLN A 84 -8.56 12.02 -17.92
CA GLN A 84 -7.75 10.79 -17.83
C GLN A 84 -8.55 9.58 -18.29
N SER A 85 -9.82 9.44 -17.88
CA SER A 85 -10.66 8.32 -18.30
C SER A 85 -10.93 8.32 -19.81
N ASN A 86 -11.16 9.49 -20.41
CA ASN A 86 -11.30 9.59 -21.87
C ASN A 86 -10.03 9.14 -22.60
N SER A 87 -8.85 9.51 -22.07
CA SER A 87 -7.57 9.09 -22.66
C SER A 87 -7.35 7.56 -22.55
N LEU A 88 -7.82 6.94 -21.45
CA LEU A 88 -7.74 5.50 -21.27
C LEU A 88 -8.73 4.75 -22.17
N GLN A 89 -9.97 5.24 -22.34
CA GLN A 89 -10.98 4.61 -23.19
C GLN A 89 -10.60 4.57 -24.68
N GLU A 90 -9.64 5.40 -25.12
CA GLU A 90 -9.10 5.35 -26.49
C GLU A 90 -8.11 4.19 -26.71
N LEU A 91 -7.64 3.55 -25.64
CA LEU A 91 -6.70 2.43 -25.72
C LEU A 91 -7.44 1.14 -26.12
N PRO A 92 -6.96 0.42 -27.15
CA PRO A 92 -7.60 -0.82 -27.60
C PRO A 92 -7.60 -1.94 -26.55
N GLU A 93 -6.70 -1.86 -25.55
CA GLU A 93 -6.62 -2.80 -24.44
C GLU A 93 -7.74 -2.61 -23.41
N VAL A 94 -8.43 -1.46 -23.38
CA VAL A 94 -9.53 -1.19 -22.43
C VAL A 94 -10.84 -1.73 -23.01
N GLU A 95 -11.37 -2.80 -22.41
CA GLU A 95 -12.65 -3.39 -22.81
C GLU A 95 -13.83 -2.63 -22.20
N LEU A 96 -13.69 -2.23 -20.93
CA LEU A 96 -14.72 -1.51 -20.19
C LEU A 96 -14.06 -0.59 -19.15
N LEU A 97 -14.54 0.65 -19.04
CA LEU A 97 -14.24 1.57 -17.96
C LEU A 97 -15.55 2.13 -17.43
N SER A 98 -15.81 1.96 -16.13
CA SER A 98 -17.07 2.38 -15.50
C SER A 98 -16.85 3.11 -14.18
N PHE A 99 -17.63 4.18 -13.98
CA PHE A 99 -17.81 4.88 -12.71
C PHE A 99 -19.11 4.45 -12.01
N GLU A 100 -19.91 3.60 -12.66
CA GLU A 100 -21.22 3.12 -12.18
C GLU A 100 -21.23 1.59 -12.09
N LEU A 101 -22.36 1.02 -11.70
CA LEU A 101 -22.60 -0.43 -11.69
C LEU A 101 -22.21 -1.07 -13.04
N VAL A 102 -21.59 -2.24 -12.96
CA VAL A 102 -21.20 -3.05 -14.12
C VAL A 102 -22.12 -4.26 -14.24
N ASP A 103 -22.60 -4.54 -15.45
CA ASP A 103 -23.33 -5.77 -15.74
C ASP A 103 -22.35 -6.96 -15.77
N GLY A 104 -22.60 -7.98 -14.97
CA GLY A 104 -21.75 -9.18 -14.90
C GLY A 104 -21.58 -9.90 -16.25
N ASN A 105 -22.48 -9.69 -17.22
CA ASN A 105 -22.33 -10.25 -18.57
C ASN A 105 -21.22 -9.57 -19.40
N ASP A 106 -20.85 -8.34 -19.04
CA ASP A 106 -19.79 -7.57 -19.70
C ASP A 106 -18.41 -7.73 -19.01
N VAL A 107 -18.36 -8.53 -17.94
CA VAL A 107 -17.15 -8.77 -17.13
C VAL A 107 -16.44 -10.03 -17.64
N PRO A 108 -15.11 -9.98 -17.84
CA PRO A 108 -14.31 -11.17 -18.14
C PRO A 108 -14.55 -12.30 -17.13
N ALA A 109 -14.59 -13.55 -17.61
CA ALA A 109 -14.96 -14.70 -16.77
C ALA A 109 -13.85 -15.15 -15.80
N ASP A 110 -12.67 -14.53 -15.81
CA ASP A 110 -11.60 -14.89 -14.88
C ASP A 110 -11.93 -14.43 -13.45
N ILE A 111 -11.37 -15.15 -12.48
CA ILE A 111 -11.71 -14.96 -11.06
C ILE A 111 -11.37 -13.55 -10.57
N GLY A 112 -10.30 -12.94 -11.09
CA GLY A 112 -9.86 -11.59 -10.70
C GLY A 112 -10.82 -10.52 -11.18
N ALA A 113 -11.24 -10.58 -12.45
CA ALA A 113 -12.24 -9.67 -12.99
C ALA A 113 -13.61 -9.83 -12.31
N GLN A 114 -14.05 -11.07 -12.04
CA GLN A 114 -15.29 -11.31 -11.30
C GLN A 114 -15.21 -10.76 -9.87
N ALA A 115 -14.09 -10.93 -9.17
CA ALA A 115 -13.85 -10.32 -7.87
C ALA A 115 -13.92 -8.79 -7.92
N ALA A 116 -13.28 -8.18 -8.91
CA ALA A 116 -13.29 -6.73 -9.10
C ALA A 116 -14.71 -6.20 -9.34
N ALA A 117 -15.48 -6.84 -10.22
CA ALA A 117 -16.86 -6.46 -10.50
C ALA A 117 -17.77 -6.60 -9.28
N ALA A 118 -17.66 -7.73 -8.56
CA ALA A 118 -18.46 -7.97 -7.36
C ALA A 118 -18.15 -6.95 -6.25
N ALA A 119 -16.87 -6.68 -6.00
CA ALA A 119 -16.44 -5.66 -5.04
C ALA A 119 -16.91 -4.27 -5.44
N TRP A 120 -16.76 -3.91 -6.73
CA TRP A 120 -17.19 -2.64 -7.28
C TRP A 120 -18.70 -2.42 -7.09
N ASN A 121 -19.51 -3.39 -7.53
CA ASN A 121 -20.96 -3.30 -7.44
C ASN A 121 -21.46 -3.26 -5.99
N ALA A 122 -20.80 -4.00 -5.08
CA ALA A 122 -21.14 -3.99 -3.66
C ALA A 122 -21.05 -2.59 -3.03
N ARG A 123 -20.18 -1.69 -3.54
CA ARG A 123 -20.08 -0.30 -3.06
C ARG A 123 -21.36 0.51 -3.29
N PHE A 124 -22.17 0.16 -4.28
CA PHE A 124 -23.44 0.84 -4.60
C PHE A 124 -24.65 0.19 -3.90
N GLU A 125 -24.53 -1.07 -3.51
CA GLU A 125 -25.62 -1.84 -2.90
C GLU A 125 -25.70 -1.70 -1.39
N LYS A 126 -24.59 -1.36 -0.71
CA LYS A 126 -24.58 -1.27 0.75
C LYS A 126 -25.42 -0.09 1.25
N SER A 127 -26.51 -0.42 1.93
CA SER A 127 -27.36 0.56 2.63
C SER A 127 -26.66 1.07 3.90
N PRO A 128 -26.94 2.32 4.35
CA PRO A 128 -26.44 2.81 5.63
C PRO A 128 -26.84 1.86 6.78
N ILE A 129 -25.89 1.55 7.66
CA ILE A 129 -26.10 0.64 8.80
C ILE A 129 -27.07 1.28 9.80
N GLU A 130 -28.19 0.63 10.11
CA GLU A 130 -29.11 1.12 11.14
C GLU A 130 -28.47 1.06 12.54
N GLN A 131 -28.52 2.16 13.28
CA GLN A 131 -27.96 2.31 14.64
C GLN A 131 -28.42 1.24 15.65
N SER A 132 -29.55 0.58 15.40
CA SER A 132 -30.10 -0.48 16.25
C SER A 132 -29.33 -1.80 16.17
N GLN A 133 -28.48 -2.00 15.15
CA GLN A 133 -27.66 -3.21 14.96
C GLN A 133 -26.30 -3.16 15.68
N TYR A 134 -25.98 -2.03 16.33
CA TYR A 134 -24.67 -1.76 16.96
C TYR A 134 -24.50 -2.42 18.32
N LEU A 135 -25.55 -3.05 18.85
CA LEU A 135 -25.54 -3.72 20.15
C LEU A 135 -25.65 -5.21 19.89
N GLN A 136 -24.61 -5.98 20.26
CA GLN A 136 -24.49 -7.45 20.24
C GLN A 136 -23.54 -8.06 19.20
N LEU A 137 -22.62 -7.30 18.59
CA LEU A 137 -21.51 -7.91 17.85
C LEU A 137 -20.38 -8.30 18.81
N PRO A 138 -19.70 -9.44 18.58
CA PRO A 138 -18.62 -9.90 19.42
C PRO A 138 -17.38 -9.01 19.26
N ASP A 139 -16.75 -8.66 20.38
CA ASP A 139 -15.38 -8.14 20.46
C ASP A 139 -14.55 -9.24 21.16
N ILE A 140 -13.47 -9.73 20.53
CA ILE A 140 -12.59 -10.78 21.07
C ILE A 140 -11.13 -10.41 20.81
N ASP A 141 -10.20 -10.67 21.74
CA ASP A 141 -8.75 -10.44 21.57
C ASP A 141 -8.16 -11.25 20.40
N ASP A 142 -8.27 -10.70 19.19
CA ASP A 142 -8.02 -11.31 17.88
C ASP A 142 -6.63 -10.94 17.33
N GLN A 143 -5.92 -10.00 17.95
CA GLN A 143 -4.50 -9.80 17.71
C GLN A 143 -3.64 -10.96 18.26
N ARG A 144 -2.78 -11.53 17.42
CA ARG A 144 -1.85 -12.63 17.76
C ARG A 144 -0.42 -12.22 17.49
N TYR A 145 0.52 -12.85 18.19
CA TYR A 145 1.94 -12.62 17.95
C TYR A 145 2.54 -13.79 17.18
N PRO A 146 3.19 -13.52 16.04
CA PRO A 146 3.72 -14.58 15.21
C PRO A 146 4.85 -15.32 15.94
N PRO A 147 4.80 -16.66 16.04
CA PRO A 147 5.70 -17.43 16.89
C PRO A 147 7.13 -17.50 16.34
N ASP A 148 7.33 -17.13 15.08
CA ASP A 148 8.63 -17.09 14.41
C ASP A 148 9.40 -15.78 14.62
N LEU A 149 8.70 -14.69 14.99
CA LEU A 149 9.32 -13.42 15.39
C LEU A 149 9.57 -13.42 16.90
N VAL A 150 10.70 -13.99 17.34
CA VAL A 150 11.08 -13.92 18.75
C VAL A 150 11.44 -12.48 19.13
N ALA A 151 10.76 -11.93 20.13
CA ALA A 151 11.12 -10.65 20.73
C ALA A 151 12.60 -10.68 21.18
N ASN A 152 13.43 -9.79 20.62
CA ASN A 152 14.89 -9.72 20.80
C ASN A 152 15.77 -10.67 19.96
N GLN A 153 15.44 -10.93 18.70
CA GLN A 153 16.55 -11.07 17.78
C GLN A 153 17.16 -9.68 17.59
N ALA A 154 18.38 -9.50 18.12
CA ALA A 154 19.24 -8.39 17.74
C ALA A 154 19.62 -8.61 16.28
N PHE A 155 18.75 -8.16 15.38
CA PHE A 155 19.01 -8.18 13.96
C PHE A 155 20.16 -7.22 13.71
N THR A 156 21.27 -7.77 13.24
CA THR A 156 22.47 -7.01 12.93
C THR A 156 22.19 -6.20 11.69
N THR A 157 22.36 -4.88 11.79
CA THR A 157 22.32 -3.91 10.69
C THR A 157 22.85 -4.47 9.36
N GLU A 158 22.11 -4.17 8.30
CA GLU A 158 22.37 -4.37 6.86
C GLU A 158 21.80 -5.66 6.24
N GLY A 159 20.61 -5.54 5.65
CA GLY A 159 20.38 -5.85 4.22
C GLY A 159 20.63 -7.29 3.78
N ASP A 160 20.65 -8.26 4.69
CA ASP A 160 20.81 -9.65 4.30
C ASP A 160 19.50 -10.15 3.68
N ALA A 161 19.57 -10.84 2.54
CA ALA A 161 18.39 -11.35 1.85
C ALA A 161 17.55 -12.30 2.74
N ALA A 162 18.16 -12.87 3.78
CA ALA A 162 17.51 -13.67 4.80
C ALA A 162 16.61 -12.85 5.77
N GLU A 163 16.92 -11.57 6.02
CA GLU A 163 16.14 -10.68 6.89
C GLU A 163 14.88 -10.16 6.17
N ALA A 164 14.97 -9.93 4.86
CA ALA A 164 13.86 -9.46 4.02
C ALA A 164 12.67 -10.43 3.94
N VAL A 165 12.88 -11.72 4.26
CA VAL A 165 11.82 -12.73 4.33
C VAL A 165 10.93 -12.53 5.55
N TYR A 166 11.45 -11.91 6.62
CA TYR A 166 10.68 -11.63 7.84
C TYR A 166 10.03 -10.23 7.83
N GLN A 167 10.41 -9.38 6.87
CA GLN A 167 9.87 -8.03 6.67
C GLN A 167 8.91 -8.00 5.49
N THR A 168 7.67 -8.44 5.73
CA THR A 168 6.64 -8.51 4.68
C THR A 168 5.47 -7.54 4.91
N SER A 169 5.38 -6.88 6.06
CA SER A 169 4.31 -5.91 6.36
C SER A 169 4.72 -4.92 7.48
N GLU A 170 5.85 -4.25 7.32
CA GLU A 170 6.43 -3.40 8.38
C GLU A 170 5.65 -2.09 8.61
N PHE A 171 5.18 -1.47 7.53
CA PHE A 171 4.34 -0.28 7.56
C PHE A 171 3.47 -0.22 6.30
N MET A 172 2.32 0.45 6.37
CA MET A 172 1.29 0.44 5.33
C MET A 172 1.48 1.61 4.35
N ILE A 173 2.63 1.66 3.69
CA ILE A 173 2.99 2.68 2.69
C ILE A 173 3.55 1.95 1.46
N GLY A 174 3.21 2.40 0.25
CA GLY A 174 3.64 1.78 -1.00
C GLY A 174 2.69 0.71 -1.52
N SER A 175 3.21 -0.34 -2.13
CA SER A 175 2.43 -1.31 -2.88
C SER A 175 2.35 -2.67 -2.17
N LEU A 176 1.17 -3.28 -2.19
CA LEU A 176 0.84 -4.50 -1.46
C LEU A 176 0.63 -5.67 -2.43
N GLN A 177 1.21 -6.82 -2.13
CA GLN A 177 0.79 -8.11 -2.67
C GLN A 177 -0.11 -8.81 -1.65
N VAL A 178 -1.33 -9.16 -2.05
CA VAL A 178 -2.30 -9.86 -1.20
C VAL A 178 -2.77 -11.13 -1.89
N ASP A 179 -2.48 -12.29 -1.29
CA ASP A 179 -2.95 -13.59 -1.79
C ASP A 179 -4.03 -14.12 -0.83
N VAL A 180 -5.25 -14.27 -1.34
CA VAL A 180 -6.44 -14.68 -0.59
C VAL A 180 -6.73 -16.15 -0.88
N PHE A 181 -6.79 -16.97 0.16
CA PHE A 181 -7.01 -18.41 0.08
C PHE A 181 -8.36 -18.81 0.66
N LEU A 182 -9.10 -19.62 -0.09
CA LEU A 182 -10.33 -20.28 0.36
C LEU A 182 -10.08 -21.80 0.38
N PRO A 183 -9.59 -22.37 1.50
CA PRO A 183 -9.39 -23.80 1.66
C PRO A 183 -10.67 -24.60 1.48
N GLU A 184 -10.55 -25.82 0.95
CA GLU A 184 -11.68 -26.75 0.74
C GLU A 184 -11.32 -28.15 1.24
N SER A 185 -12.09 -28.63 2.22
CA SER A 185 -11.96 -29.99 2.74
C SER A 185 -12.30 -31.02 1.66
N ASN A 186 -11.47 -32.06 1.53
CA ASN A 186 -11.72 -33.16 0.58
C ASN A 186 -12.17 -34.46 1.25
N GLY A 187 -12.40 -34.44 2.57
CA GLY A 187 -12.90 -35.61 3.29
C GLY A 187 -11.85 -36.69 3.59
N THR A 188 -10.56 -36.46 3.30
CA THR A 188 -9.54 -37.52 3.44
C THR A 188 -8.99 -37.68 4.87
N VAL A 189 -9.03 -36.64 5.70
CA VAL A 189 -8.64 -36.69 7.12
C VAL A 189 -9.85 -36.44 8.02
N ASP A 190 -10.48 -35.27 7.87
CA ASP A 190 -11.75 -34.94 8.55
C ASP A 190 -12.93 -35.15 7.61
N PRO A 191 -14.15 -35.40 8.11
CA PRO A 191 -15.35 -35.37 7.28
C PRO A 191 -15.49 -34.03 6.58
N ASN A 192 -15.90 -34.04 5.31
CA ASN A 192 -16.24 -32.81 4.60
C ASN A 192 -17.62 -32.32 5.07
N LEU A 193 -17.67 -31.20 5.77
CA LEU A 193 -18.89 -30.63 6.38
C LEU A 193 -19.30 -29.32 5.72
N GLU A 194 -18.33 -28.59 5.17
CA GLU A 194 -18.53 -27.35 4.44
C GLU A 194 -18.21 -27.55 2.96
N HIS A 195 -18.72 -26.68 2.09
CA HIS A 195 -18.41 -26.80 0.67
C HIS A 195 -18.63 -25.46 0.01
N TRP A 196 -17.59 -24.86 -0.54
CA TRP A 196 -17.75 -23.57 -1.20
C TRP A 196 -18.67 -23.67 -2.43
N ASP A 197 -19.57 -22.70 -2.57
CA ASP A 197 -20.28 -22.44 -3.82
C ASP A 197 -19.84 -21.11 -4.43
N ALA A 198 -20.12 -20.94 -5.72
CA ALA A 198 -19.67 -19.78 -6.48
C ALA A 198 -20.22 -18.46 -5.92
N TYR A 199 -21.45 -18.45 -5.41
CA TYR A 199 -22.08 -17.24 -4.87
C TYR A 199 -21.40 -16.79 -3.57
N ARG A 200 -21.12 -17.74 -2.66
CA ARG A 200 -20.41 -17.44 -1.42
C ARG A 200 -18.97 -17.02 -1.65
N ILE A 201 -18.27 -17.66 -2.59
CA ILE A 201 -16.94 -17.22 -3.02
C ILE A 201 -17.00 -15.78 -3.51
N GLU A 202 -17.94 -15.43 -4.40
CA GLU A 202 -18.12 -14.07 -4.91
C GLU A 202 -18.36 -13.05 -3.78
N LYS A 203 -19.19 -13.38 -2.80
CA LYS A 203 -19.42 -12.52 -1.62
C LYS A 203 -18.16 -12.32 -0.80
N VAL A 204 -17.40 -13.39 -0.52
CA VAL A 204 -16.11 -13.28 0.19
C VAL A 204 -15.15 -12.37 -0.58
N MET A 205 -15.02 -12.57 -1.89
CA MET A 205 -14.15 -11.76 -2.73
C MET A 205 -14.53 -10.28 -2.65
N ALA A 206 -15.81 -9.95 -2.79
CA ALA A 206 -16.29 -8.56 -2.72
C ALA A 206 -15.96 -7.90 -1.38
N GLU A 207 -16.18 -8.61 -0.27
CA GLU A 207 -16.01 -8.09 1.09
C GLU A 207 -14.53 -7.92 1.46
N VAL A 208 -13.68 -8.91 1.15
CA VAL A 208 -12.24 -8.81 1.38
C VAL A 208 -11.63 -7.66 0.57
N VAL A 209 -12.02 -7.49 -0.69
CA VAL A 209 -11.55 -6.37 -1.53
C VAL A 209 -11.98 -5.03 -0.94
N ASN A 210 -13.23 -4.91 -0.49
CA ASN A 210 -13.70 -3.67 0.12
C ASN A 210 -12.98 -3.37 1.44
N GLY A 211 -12.66 -4.36 2.26
CA GLY A 211 -11.86 -4.18 3.47
C GLY A 211 -10.40 -3.77 3.19
N ILE A 212 -9.77 -4.34 2.18
CA ILE A 212 -8.40 -3.97 1.76
C ILE A 212 -8.39 -2.55 1.18
N THR A 213 -9.29 -2.27 0.24
CA THR A 213 -9.37 -0.95 -0.42
C THR A 213 -9.86 0.15 0.52
N TRP A 214 -10.50 -0.20 1.64
CA TRP A 214 -10.83 0.76 2.70
C TRP A 214 -9.58 1.44 3.26
N TRP A 215 -8.49 0.71 3.49
CA TRP A 215 -7.22 1.30 3.96
C TRP A 215 -6.59 2.20 2.89
N ILE A 216 -6.70 1.82 1.61
CA ILE A 216 -6.21 2.61 0.47
C ILE A 216 -6.93 3.96 0.40
N ASN A 217 -8.25 3.95 0.56
CA ASN A 217 -9.05 5.16 0.60
C ASN A 217 -8.80 5.98 1.88
N SER A 218 -8.56 5.31 3.02
CA SER A 218 -8.24 5.97 4.28
C SER A 218 -6.90 6.71 4.24
N ALA A 219 -5.96 6.23 3.41
CA ALA A 219 -4.66 6.85 3.21
C ALA A 219 -4.71 8.16 2.42
N THR A 220 -5.81 8.44 1.72
CA THR A 220 -5.98 9.60 0.83
C THR A 220 -7.10 10.54 1.30
N GLU A 221 -7.71 10.27 2.45
CA GLU A 221 -8.79 11.07 3.01
C GLU A 221 -8.28 12.35 3.71
N GLY A 222 -8.87 13.49 3.35
CA GLY A 222 -8.57 14.79 3.96
C GLY A 222 -7.22 15.36 3.54
N ASP A 223 -6.62 16.21 4.38
CA ASP A 223 -5.32 16.85 4.11
C ASP A 223 -4.12 15.95 4.51
N ARG A 224 -4.29 14.62 4.50
CA ARG A 224 -3.26 13.68 4.94
C ARG A 224 -2.17 13.51 3.86
N PRO A 225 -0.89 13.29 4.25
CA PRO A 225 0.13 12.82 3.33
C PRO A 225 -0.32 11.56 2.59
N SER A 226 0.06 11.43 1.31
CA SER A 226 -0.21 10.21 0.55
C SER A 226 0.67 9.07 1.06
N ALA A 227 0.06 7.94 1.42
CA ALA A 227 0.81 6.70 1.67
C ALA A 227 1.21 5.99 0.35
N ASN A 228 0.83 6.53 -0.81
CA ASN A 228 0.98 5.90 -2.13
C ASN A 228 0.52 4.43 -2.13
N LEU A 229 -0.57 4.16 -1.40
CA LEU A 229 -1.04 2.80 -1.14
C LEU A 229 -1.73 2.23 -2.38
N SER A 230 -1.33 1.04 -2.80
CA SER A 230 -2.02 0.27 -3.85
C SER A 230 -1.92 -1.22 -3.55
N ALA A 231 -2.85 -2.04 -4.04
CA ALA A 231 -2.84 -3.48 -3.80
C ALA A 231 -2.96 -4.30 -5.09
N ASN A 232 -2.18 -5.35 -5.21
CA ASN A 232 -2.42 -6.43 -6.16
C ASN A 232 -3.03 -7.63 -5.42
N ILE A 233 -4.27 -7.97 -5.77
CA ILE A 233 -5.08 -8.95 -5.03
C ILE A 233 -5.28 -10.19 -5.90
N VAL A 234 -4.83 -11.35 -5.40
CA VAL A 234 -4.90 -12.64 -6.08
C VAL A 234 -5.76 -13.59 -5.26
N PHE A 235 -6.67 -14.31 -5.91
CA PHE A 235 -7.57 -15.27 -5.26
C PHE A 235 -7.21 -16.70 -5.63
N HIS A 236 -7.02 -17.53 -4.60
CA HIS A 236 -6.86 -18.98 -4.69
C HIS A 236 -8.14 -19.62 -4.12
N THR A 237 -8.97 -20.18 -4.99
CA THR A 237 -10.30 -20.71 -4.64
C THR A 237 -10.52 -22.10 -5.22
N PRO A 238 -11.55 -22.84 -4.77
CA PRO A 238 -11.92 -24.11 -5.38
C PRO A 238 -12.37 -23.99 -6.84
N LEU A 239 -12.71 -22.78 -7.33
CA LEU A 239 -13.13 -22.56 -8.71
C LEU A 239 -11.96 -22.48 -9.69
N ASN A 240 -10.87 -21.82 -9.31
CA ASN A 240 -9.70 -21.62 -10.17
C ASN A 240 -8.54 -22.56 -9.85
N GLU A 241 -8.36 -22.94 -8.58
CA GLU A 241 -7.23 -23.76 -8.14
C GLU A 241 -7.64 -24.90 -7.19
N PRO A 242 -8.61 -25.76 -7.58
CA PRO A 242 -9.17 -26.80 -6.71
C PRO A 242 -8.13 -27.76 -6.13
N LEU A 243 -7.02 -28.00 -6.83
CA LEU A 243 -5.96 -28.88 -6.33
C LEU A 243 -5.04 -28.20 -5.31
N ILE A 244 -4.81 -26.89 -5.43
CA ILE A 244 -3.93 -26.14 -4.54
C ILE A 244 -4.61 -25.92 -3.20
N VAL A 245 -5.85 -25.42 -3.21
CA VAL A 245 -6.58 -25.07 -1.98
C VAL A 245 -7.30 -26.25 -1.32
N SER A 246 -7.34 -27.42 -1.97
CA SER A 246 -7.87 -28.62 -1.32
C SER A 246 -7.02 -28.98 -0.10
N THR A 247 -7.63 -29.46 0.98
CA THR A 247 -6.94 -30.00 2.15
C THR A 247 -7.68 -31.22 2.71
N GLY A 248 -6.97 -32.10 3.41
CA GLY A 248 -7.57 -33.24 4.10
C GLY A 248 -8.43 -32.86 5.32
N TYR A 249 -8.22 -31.67 5.87
CA TYR A 249 -8.85 -31.20 7.08
C TYR A 249 -10.08 -30.35 6.79
N GLU A 250 -11.03 -30.32 7.72
CA GLU A 250 -12.17 -29.40 7.75
C GLU A 250 -11.80 -28.24 8.68
N PRO A 251 -11.33 -27.08 8.17
CA PRO A 251 -10.66 -26.09 9.01
C PRO A 251 -11.54 -25.56 10.15
N ILE A 252 -12.84 -25.36 9.91
CA ILE A 252 -13.78 -24.87 10.93
C ILE A 252 -13.99 -25.89 12.07
N SER A 253 -13.85 -27.18 11.77
CA SER A 253 -13.95 -28.28 12.74
C SER A 253 -12.66 -28.51 13.54
N ARG A 254 -11.70 -27.58 13.46
CA ARG A 254 -10.46 -27.59 14.24
C ARG A 254 -10.39 -26.34 15.09
N THR A 255 -9.64 -26.41 16.20
CA THR A 255 -9.26 -25.21 16.96
C THR A 255 -8.37 -24.28 16.12
N TYR A 256 -8.43 -22.97 16.33
CA TYR A 256 -7.58 -22.01 15.60
C TYR A 256 -6.07 -22.36 15.66
N ALA A 257 -5.60 -22.91 16.79
CA ALA A 257 -4.20 -23.31 16.99
C ALA A 257 -3.72 -24.44 16.05
N ASN A 258 -4.63 -25.09 15.32
CA ASN A 258 -4.33 -26.13 14.34
C ASN A 258 -4.27 -25.59 12.89
N GLU A 259 -4.25 -24.27 12.69
CA GLU A 259 -4.17 -23.65 11.36
C GLU A 259 -3.04 -24.20 10.49
N GLY A 260 -1.90 -24.53 11.11
CA GLY A 260 -0.74 -25.11 10.43
C GLY A 260 -1.00 -26.48 9.77
N LEU A 261 -2.07 -27.21 10.13
CA LEU A 261 -2.42 -28.49 9.51
C LEU A 261 -2.87 -28.30 8.06
N TRP A 262 -3.81 -27.38 7.81
CA TRP A 262 -4.37 -27.14 6.49
C TRP A 262 -3.59 -26.08 5.71
N MET A 263 -3.12 -24.99 6.35
CA MET A 263 -2.23 -24.03 5.69
C MET A 263 -0.93 -24.69 5.25
N GLY A 264 -0.31 -25.50 6.12
CA GLY A 264 0.93 -26.19 5.80
C GLY A 264 0.77 -27.20 4.66
N GLU A 265 -0.39 -27.87 4.55
CA GLU A 265 -0.69 -28.78 3.45
C GLU A 265 -0.84 -28.03 2.12
N ILE A 266 -1.56 -26.90 2.11
CA ILE A 266 -1.76 -26.03 0.94
C ILE A 266 -0.42 -25.45 0.49
N LEU A 267 0.35 -24.85 1.40
CA LEU A 267 1.68 -24.30 1.13
C LEU A 267 2.64 -25.36 0.56
N SER A 268 2.57 -26.60 1.07
CA SER A 268 3.40 -27.70 0.58
C SER A 268 3.09 -28.05 -0.87
N LYS A 269 1.83 -27.92 -1.32
CA LYS A 269 1.44 -28.11 -2.74
C LYS A 269 2.01 -27.03 -3.65
N MET A 270 2.25 -25.85 -3.10
CA MET A 270 2.92 -24.73 -3.77
C MET A 270 4.46 -24.79 -3.64
N GLY A 271 5.01 -25.83 -3.02
CA GLY A 271 6.45 -26.03 -2.87
C GLY A 271 7.06 -25.45 -1.59
N TYR A 272 6.26 -24.86 -0.70
CA TYR A 272 6.71 -24.27 0.56
C TYR A 272 6.50 -25.27 1.69
N THR A 273 7.59 -25.84 2.21
CA THR A 273 7.57 -26.93 3.20
C THR A 273 8.27 -26.53 4.50
N GLY A 274 8.04 -27.28 5.58
CA GLY A 274 8.65 -27.05 6.89
C GLY A 274 7.67 -26.46 7.90
N ASN A 275 8.15 -25.54 8.75
CA ASN A 275 7.25 -24.81 9.65
C ASN A 275 6.36 -23.88 8.81
N TYR A 276 5.04 -23.97 8.97
CA TYR A 276 4.10 -23.26 8.11
C TYR A 276 4.19 -21.74 8.21
N PHE A 277 4.56 -21.16 9.36
CA PHE A 277 4.77 -19.71 9.47
C PHE A 277 5.95 -19.24 8.62
N SER A 278 7.11 -19.90 8.77
CA SER A 278 8.29 -19.57 7.96
C SER A 278 8.05 -19.85 6.47
N ALA A 279 7.33 -20.93 6.15
CA ALA A 279 6.93 -21.26 4.79
C ALA A 279 6.00 -20.19 4.20
N LEU A 280 5.06 -19.67 4.99
CA LEU A 280 4.15 -18.63 4.58
C LEU A 280 4.85 -17.28 4.41
N ARG A 281 5.78 -16.91 5.31
CA ARG A 281 6.63 -15.73 5.12
C ARG A 281 7.47 -15.82 3.86
N GLN A 282 8.07 -16.98 3.60
CA GLN A 282 8.81 -17.22 2.36
C GLN A 282 7.91 -17.09 1.14
N TYR A 283 6.69 -17.62 1.19
CA TYR A 283 5.70 -17.45 0.15
C TYR A 283 5.36 -15.97 -0.08
N ALA A 284 4.95 -15.25 0.97
CA ALA A 284 4.60 -13.83 0.89
C ALA A 284 5.76 -12.97 0.38
N HIS A 285 7.00 -13.26 0.83
CA HIS A 285 8.22 -12.62 0.33
C HIS A 285 8.42 -12.89 -1.17
N ASN A 286 8.34 -14.16 -1.60
CA ASN A 286 8.52 -14.52 -3.00
C ASN A 286 7.46 -13.85 -3.88
N ARG A 287 6.20 -13.83 -3.43
CA ARG A 287 5.10 -13.19 -4.15
C ARG A 287 5.30 -11.68 -4.26
N ARG A 288 5.67 -10.98 -3.18
CA ARG A 288 5.94 -9.53 -3.28
C ARG A 288 7.13 -9.24 -4.21
N VAL A 289 8.19 -10.05 -4.20
CA VAL A 289 9.35 -9.87 -5.10
C VAL A 289 8.96 -10.14 -6.56
N GLU A 290 8.26 -11.24 -6.82
CA GLU A 290 7.78 -11.62 -8.16
C GLU A 290 6.87 -10.53 -8.75
N MET A 291 5.99 -9.98 -7.93
CA MET A 291 4.99 -8.98 -8.33
C MET A 291 5.49 -7.53 -8.17
N LYS A 292 6.77 -7.34 -7.82
CA LYS A 292 7.42 -6.04 -7.59
C LYS A 292 6.63 -5.14 -6.63
N LYS A 293 6.20 -5.71 -5.51
CA LYS A 293 5.49 -5.04 -4.42
C LYS A 293 6.39 -4.84 -3.21
N ASP A 294 6.11 -3.79 -2.47
CA ASP A 294 6.86 -3.42 -1.26
C ASP A 294 6.57 -4.40 -0.13
N TRP A 295 5.30 -4.76 0.03
CA TRP A 295 4.80 -5.63 1.10
C TRP A 295 4.04 -6.84 0.55
N GLY A 296 3.92 -7.87 1.37
CA GLY A 296 3.23 -9.12 1.04
C GLY A 296 2.61 -9.78 2.27
N PHE A 297 1.34 -10.16 2.18
CA PHE A 297 0.67 -10.95 3.22
C PHE A 297 -0.45 -11.81 2.60
N SER A 298 -0.95 -12.77 3.38
CA SER A 298 -2.02 -13.65 2.95
C SER A 298 -3.29 -13.49 3.77
N VAL A 299 -4.44 -13.71 3.14
CA VAL A 299 -5.74 -13.76 3.80
C VAL A 299 -6.28 -15.18 3.68
N TRP A 300 -6.76 -15.76 4.78
CA TRP A 300 -7.33 -17.11 4.76
C TRP A 300 -8.79 -17.09 5.20
N ILE A 301 -9.68 -17.55 4.34
CA ILE A 301 -11.11 -17.57 4.60
C ILE A 301 -11.57 -19.02 4.75
N VAL A 302 -12.00 -19.37 5.95
CA VAL A 302 -12.52 -20.69 6.30
C VAL A 302 -14.02 -20.73 6.06
N ASP A 303 -14.50 -21.71 5.27
CA ASP A 303 -15.94 -21.92 5.14
C ASP A 303 -16.50 -22.34 6.50
N SER A 304 -17.60 -21.71 6.90
CA SER A 304 -18.27 -21.97 8.18
C SER A 304 -19.79 -22.02 8.01
N TYR A 305 -20.29 -22.06 6.77
CA TYR A 305 -21.70 -21.82 6.47
C TYR A 305 -22.67 -22.76 7.20
N ASN A 306 -22.27 -24.00 7.46
CA ASN A 306 -23.05 -24.98 8.22
C ASN A 306 -22.65 -25.04 9.70
N ASP A 307 -21.74 -24.19 10.16
CA ASP A 307 -21.38 -24.01 11.56
C ASP A 307 -22.37 -23.09 12.29
N ALA A 308 -22.75 -23.47 13.50
CA ALA A 308 -23.85 -22.83 14.21
C ALA A 308 -23.49 -21.48 14.85
N ASP A 309 -22.21 -21.27 15.19
CA ASP A 309 -21.73 -20.02 15.78
C ASP A 309 -20.67 -19.32 14.90
N GLY A 310 -20.25 -19.92 13.79
CA GLY A 310 -19.29 -19.33 12.86
C GLY A 310 -17.89 -19.22 13.47
N ARG A 311 -17.57 -20.01 14.50
CA ARG A 311 -16.29 -19.99 15.21
C ARG A 311 -15.55 -21.30 15.03
N PHE A 312 -14.23 -21.27 15.21
CA PHE A 312 -13.42 -22.49 15.32
C PHE A 312 -13.90 -23.38 16.49
N GLU A 313 -13.58 -24.68 16.44
CA GLU A 313 -14.10 -25.73 17.33
C GLU A 313 -14.05 -25.39 18.85
N ASP A 314 -13.02 -24.68 19.29
CA ASP A 314 -12.82 -24.25 20.68
C ASP A 314 -13.65 -23.02 21.08
N LYS A 315 -14.51 -22.54 20.18
CA LYS A 315 -15.38 -21.36 20.32
C LYS A 315 -14.61 -20.07 20.59
N SER A 316 -13.31 -20.04 20.27
CA SER A 316 -12.43 -18.95 20.67
C SER A 316 -12.39 -17.81 19.65
N TYR A 317 -12.22 -18.12 18.35
CA TYR A 317 -12.07 -17.13 17.29
C TYR A 317 -13.03 -17.39 16.14
N PHE A 318 -13.37 -16.31 15.45
CA PHE A 318 -13.98 -16.31 14.12
C PHE A 318 -13.12 -15.48 13.15
N ALA A 319 -12.41 -14.48 13.66
CA ALA A 319 -11.36 -13.76 12.97
C ALA A 319 -10.15 -13.60 13.90
N TYR A 320 -8.95 -13.54 13.32
CA TYR A 320 -7.71 -13.21 14.01
C TYR A 320 -6.60 -12.86 13.03
N SER A 321 -5.65 -12.03 13.49
CA SER A 321 -4.52 -11.56 12.70
C SER A 321 -3.23 -11.60 13.48
N TYR A 322 -2.13 -11.84 12.76
CA TYR A 322 -0.80 -11.81 13.34
C TYR A 322 -0.21 -10.41 13.22
N VAL A 323 0.15 -9.80 14.35
CA VAL A 323 0.70 -8.45 14.43
C VAL A 323 2.03 -8.37 13.69
N ASN A 324 2.12 -7.48 12.70
CA ASN A 324 3.22 -7.41 11.71
C ASN A 324 3.32 -8.67 10.82
N GLY A 325 2.16 -9.24 10.49
CA GLY A 325 1.98 -10.32 9.53
C GLY A 325 2.46 -11.69 10.00
N PRO A 326 2.42 -12.70 9.10
CA PRO A 326 2.26 -12.55 7.66
C PRO A 326 0.82 -12.75 7.15
N MET A 327 -0.17 -12.82 8.05
CA MET A 327 -1.53 -13.17 7.66
C MET A 327 -2.59 -12.74 8.65
N PHE A 328 -3.82 -12.77 8.15
CA PHE A 328 -5.02 -12.90 8.98
C PHE A 328 -5.96 -13.99 8.44
N VAL A 329 -6.82 -14.47 9.33
CA VAL A 329 -7.77 -15.55 9.11
C VAL A 329 -9.16 -15.08 9.50
N MET A 330 -10.17 -15.43 8.71
CA MET A 330 -11.58 -15.19 9.03
C MET A 330 -12.41 -16.42 8.68
N THR A 331 -13.52 -16.61 9.37
CA THR A 331 -14.57 -17.56 9.00
C THR A 331 -15.61 -16.88 8.11
N TYR A 332 -16.33 -17.65 7.31
CA TYR A 332 -17.34 -17.12 6.39
C TYR A 332 -18.45 -16.32 7.11
N ASP A 333 -18.93 -16.82 8.24
CA ASP A 333 -20.05 -16.21 8.98
C ASP A 333 -19.62 -15.15 10.00
N ASN A 334 -18.33 -15.11 10.37
CA ASN A 334 -17.74 -14.16 11.32
C ASN A 334 -18.58 -13.97 12.60
N ASP A 335 -19.06 -15.05 13.23
CA ASP A 335 -19.75 -15.01 14.54
C ASP A 335 -20.78 -13.89 14.71
N GLY A 336 -21.78 -13.86 13.83
CA GLY A 336 -22.87 -12.89 13.91
C GLY A 336 -22.58 -11.52 13.28
N TRP A 337 -21.33 -11.23 12.88
CA TRP A 337 -21.04 -10.16 11.94
C TRP A 337 -21.70 -10.44 10.58
N GLY A 338 -21.64 -11.71 10.16
CA GLY A 338 -22.18 -12.20 8.89
C GLY A 338 -21.34 -11.77 7.69
N ILE A 339 -21.56 -12.44 6.56
CA ILE A 339 -20.83 -12.18 5.32
C ILE A 339 -20.90 -10.72 4.86
N ASN A 340 -22.02 -10.02 5.05
CA ASN A 340 -22.20 -8.64 4.58
C ASN A 340 -21.38 -7.57 5.32
N ARG A 341 -20.66 -7.97 6.39
CA ARG A 341 -19.78 -7.09 7.18
C ARG A 341 -18.35 -7.63 7.28
N MET A 342 -18.03 -8.63 6.46
CA MET A 342 -16.68 -9.17 6.41
C MET A 342 -15.69 -8.10 5.96
N ASP A 343 -16.09 -7.07 5.21
CA ASP A 343 -15.23 -5.93 4.87
C ASP A 343 -14.75 -5.13 6.10
N ILE A 344 -15.63 -4.92 7.09
CA ILE A 344 -15.28 -4.23 8.35
C ILE A 344 -14.27 -5.07 9.13
N VAL A 345 -14.53 -6.37 9.28
CA VAL A 345 -13.63 -7.31 9.95
C VAL A 345 -12.30 -7.40 9.18
N SER A 346 -12.33 -7.48 7.84
CA SER A 346 -11.13 -7.49 7.00
C SER A 346 -10.29 -6.23 7.19
N ALA A 347 -10.91 -5.06 7.26
CA ALA A 347 -10.22 -3.80 7.52
C ALA A 347 -9.59 -3.78 8.92
N HIS A 348 -10.29 -4.29 9.94
CA HIS A 348 -9.75 -4.46 11.29
C HIS A 348 -8.51 -5.38 11.30
N GLU A 349 -8.63 -6.58 10.74
CA GLU A 349 -7.58 -7.59 10.74
C GLU A 349 -6.34 -7.19 9.90
N MET A 350 -6.56 -6.43 8.82
CA MET A 350 -5.48 -5.83 8.04
C MET A 350 -4.69 -4.79 8.86
N GLY A 351 -5.35 -4.07 9.78
CA GLY A 351 -4.67 -3.15 10.69
C GLY A 351 -3.60 -3.86 11.52
N HIS A 352 -3.94 -5.00 12.12
CA HIS A 352 -2.98 -5.83 12.87
C HIS A 352 -1.83 -6.34 11.98
N THR A 353 -2.12 -6.73 10.74
CA THR A 353 -1.08 -7.19 9.79
C THR A 353 0.03 -6.15 9.61
N PHE A 354 -0.27 -4.85 9.79
CA PHE A 354 0.68 -3.73 9.75
C PHE A 354 0.99 -3.13 11.12
N GLY A 355 0.77 -3.88 12.19
CA GLY A 355 1.24 -3.54 13.53
C GLY A 355 0.27 -2.75 14.38
N ALA A 356 -0.94 -2.44 13.92
CA ALA A 356 -1.95 -1.85 14.79
C ALA A 356 -2.31 -2.81 15.94
N LEU A 357 -2.64 -2.26 17.10
CA LEU A 357 -3.12 -3.01 18.25
C LEU A 357 -4.60 -2.73 18.48
N ASP A 358 -5.25 -3.65 19.18
CA ASP A 358 -6.63 -3.47 19.63
C ASP A 358 -6.77 -2.31 20.60
N GLU A 359 -7.83 -1.53 20.43
CA GLU A 359 -8.15 -0.37 21.25
C GLU A 359 -9.37 -0.61 22.15
N TYR A 360 -10.07 -1.74 22.02
CA TYR A 360 -11.27 -2.01 22.81
C TYR A 360 -10.98 -2.72 24.14
N ALA A 361 -11.88 -2.53 25.11
CA ALA A 361 -11.64 -2.99 26.48
C ALA A 361 -11.53 -4.53 26.57
N ALA A 362 -12.33 -5.25 25.77
CA ALA A 362 -12.39 -6.71 25.78
C ALA A 362 -11.09 -7.40 25.33
N SER A 363 -10.24 -6.73 24.52
CA SER A 363 -8.91 -7.27 24.16
C SER A 363 -7.91 -7.23 25.31
N GLY A 364 -8.23 -6.54 26.40
CA GLY A 364 -7.25 -6.29 27.46
C GLY A 364 -6.15 -5.31 27.02
N CYS A 365 -6.45 -4.43 26.05
CA CYS A 365 -5.56 -3.38 25.58
C CYS A 365 -4.91 -2.58 26.72
N LYS A 366 -3.77 -1.94 26.44
CA LYS A 366 -3.06 -1.08 27.41
C LYS A 366 -2.48 0.16 26.70
N ASP A 367 -2.64 1.34 27.29
CA ASP A 367 -2.03 2.59 26.78
C ASP A 367 -0.50 2.49 26.64
N SER A 368 0.14 1.70 27.50
CA SER A 368 1.60 1.52 27.50
C SER A 368 2.08 0.49 26.48
N ALA A 369 1.17 -0.22 25.78
CA ALA A 369 1.57 -1.15 24.74
C ALA A 369 2.10 -0.35 23.54
N ILE A 370 3.26 -0.76 23.02
CA ILE A 370 3.95 -0.10 21.91
C ILE A 370 3.98 -1.07 20.74
N SER A 371 3.65 -0.60 19.54
CA SER A 371 3.64 -1.43 18.33
C SER A 371 3.95 -0.62 17.07
N GLY A 372 4.04 -1.35 15.94
CA GLY A 372 4.34 -0.82 14.62
C GLY A 372 5.82 -0.48 14.43
N TYR A 373 6.21 -0.19 13.19
CA TYR A 373 7.57 0.20 12.82
C TYR A 373 8.05 1.45 13.58
N LEU A 374 7.16 2.40 13.83
CA LEU A 374 7.47 3.66 14.47
C LEU A 374 7.42 3.62 16.02
N GLY A 375 7.13 2.45 16.61
CA GLY A 375 7.08 2.26 18.05
C GLY A 375 6.10 3.19 18.74
N VAL A 376 4.83 3.18 18.32
CA VAL A 376 3.79 4.08 18.82
C VAL A 376 2.98 3.44 19.95
N ALA A 377 2.71 4.21 21.00
CA ALA A 377 1.93 3.77 22.16
C ALA A 377 0.42 3.77 21.87
N ASN A 378 -0.29 2.76 22.39
CA ASN A 378 -1.72 2.53 22.16
C ASN A 378 -2.66 3.44 22.99
N THR A 379 -2.48 4.75 22.87
CA THR A 379 -3.12 5.76 23.73
C THR A 379 -4.62 6.00 23.49
N ASN A 380 -5.27 5.23 22.60
CA ASN A 380 -6.73 5.25 22.41
C ASN A 380 -7.41 4.04 23.08
N CYS A 381 -6.66 3.23 23.85
CA CYS A 381 -7.15 2.01 24.47
C CYS A 381 -8.23 2.24 25.55
N GLU A 382 -9.40 1.62 25.39
CA GLU A 382 -10.56 1.74 26.30
C GLU A 382 -10.29 1.38 27.76
N ASN A 383 -9.27 0.56 28.06
CA ASN A 383 -8.89 0.21 29.44
C ASN A 383 -7.97 1.24 30.13
N GLY A 384 -7.54 2.28 29.42
CA GLY A 384 -6.59 3.29 29.88
C GLY A 384 -7.22 4.63 30.29
N ASP A 385 -6.50 5.73 30.05
CA ASP A 385 -7.04 7.10 29.98
C ASP A 385 -7.07 7.54 28.50
N PRO A 386 -7.97 6.95 27.70
CA PRO A 386 -7.83 6.99 26.26
C PRO A 386 -8.23 8.34 25.69
N ALA A 387 -7.58 8.67 24.57
CA ALA A 387 -8.24 9.52 23.59
C ALA A 387 -9.61 8.91 23.21
N VAL A 388 -10.56 9.76 22.82
CA VAL A 388 -11.90 9.30 22.42
C VAL A 388 -12.03 9.45 20.91
N GLU A 389 -11.10 8.85 20.17
CA GLU A 389 -11.11 8.82 18.71
C GLU A 389 -11.84 7.57 18.21
N ALA A 390 -12.80 7.77 17.30
CA ALA A 390 -13.40 6.67 16.56
C ALA A 390 -12.33 6.01 15.67
N SER A 391 -12.36 4.69 15.63
CA SER A 391 -11.30 3.90 15.01
C SER A 391 -11.83 2.52 14.62
N ILE A 392 -11.34 2.03 13.48
CA ILE A 392 -11.55 0.65 13.04
C ILE A 392 -10.92 -0.38 13.98
N MET A 393 -9.94 0.01 14.82
CA MET A 393 -9.27 -0.89 15.77
C MET A 393 -9.93 -0.93 17.16
N ARG A 394 -11.07 -0.26 17.33
CA ARG A 394 -11.78 -0.16 18.62
C ARG A 394 -12.99 -1.10 18.63
N SER A 395 -13.91 -0.91 19.58
CA SER A 395 -15.03 -1.84 19.81
C SER A 395 -15.93 -1.90 18.58
N SER A 396 -16.65 -3.00 18.38
CA SER A 396 -17.58 -3.19 17.25
C SER A 396 -18.49 -1.99 16.99
N SER A 397 -18.97 -1.33 18.06
CA SER A 397 -19.76 -0.10 17.93
C SER A 397 -18.99 1.07 17.30
N SER A 398 -17.70 1.22 17.63
CA SER A 398 -16.79 2.17 16.99
C SER A 398 -16.44 1.73 15.57
N GLN A 399 -16.21 0.45 15.31
CA GLN A 399 -15.90 -0.06 13.97
C GLN A 399 -17.02 0.27 12.98
N LEU A 400 -18.27 0.02 13.36
CA LEU A 400 -19.44 0.35 12.54
C LEU A 400 -19.58 1.87 12.29
N ALA A 401 -19.15 2.70 13.25
CA ALA A 401 -19.14 4.15 13.10
C ALA A 401 -17.92 4.66 12.32
N ALA A 402 -16.79 3.98 12.39
CA ALA A 402 -15.52 4.39 11.79
C ALA A 402 -15.43 4.01 10.32
N PHE A 403 -15.91 2.82 9.96
CA PHE A 403 -15.78 2.27 8.62
C PHE A 403 -16.40 3.18 7.52
N PRO A 404 -17.64 3.71 7.64
CA PRO A 404 -18.22 4.56 6.59
C PRO A 404 -17.51 5.90 6.37
N TYR A 405 -16.64 6.30 7.29
CA TYR A 405 -15.96 7.59 7.30
C TYR A 405 -14.44 7.43 7.34
N HIS A 406 -13.90 6.25 6.99
CA HIS A 406 -12.46 6.01 6.89
C HIS A 406 -11.65 6.42 8.15
N LEU A 407 -12.25 6.22 9.34
CA LEU A 407 -11.68 6.69 10.60
C LEU A 407 -10.73 5.67 11.22
N VAL A 408 -9.51 6.13 11.48
CA VAL A 408 -8.44 5.43 12.19
C VAL A 408 -7.92 6.38 13.26
N SER A 409 -7.74 5.92 14.49
CA SER A 409 -7.21 6.75 15.58
C SER A 409 -5.79 7.26 15.30
N THR A 410 -5.41 8.38 15.90
CA THR A 410 -4.04 8.91 15.85
C THR A 410 -2.95 7.88 16.21
N PRO A 411 -3.05 7.12 17.32
CA PRO A 411 -2.04 6.11 17.62
C PRO A 411 -2.00 4.98 16.60
N VAL A 412 -3.14 4.51 16.08
CA VAL A 412 -3.14 3.46 15.04
C VAL A 412 -2.52 3.96 13.74
N ARG A 413 -2.82 5.20 13.31
CA ARG A 413 -2.15 5.82 12.16
C ARG A 413 -0.63 5.79 12.35
N GLY A 414 -0.14 6.14 13.53
CA GLY A 414 1.28 6.02 13.85
C GLY A 414 1.83 4.59 13.86
N MET A 415 1.06 3.61 14.34
CA MET A 415 1.47 2.20 14.36
C MET A 415 1.60 1.62 12.94
N VAL A 416 0.67 1.94 12.04
CA VAL A 416 0.74 1.51 10.63
C VAL A 416 1.73 2.32 9.79
N GLY A 417 2.45 3.27 10.40
CA GLY A 417 3.52 4.05 9.75
C GLY A 417 3.10 5.44 9.24
N TRP A 418 1.85 5.84 9.41
CA TRP A 418 1.32 7.14 8.96
C TRP A 418 1.51 8.24 10.02
N ARG A 419 2.78 8.51 10.34
CA ARG A 419 3.17 9.68 11.12
C ARG A 419 4.06 10.55 10.25
N ASP A 420 3.72 11.82 10.16
CA ASP A 420 4.56 12.87 9.56
C ASP A 420 4.92 13.82 10.70
N LYS A 421 6.15 13.70 11.20
CA LYS A 421 6.57 14.37 12.43
C LYS A 421 6.99 15.82 12.19
N ASP A 422 7.56 16.15 11.04
CA ASP A 422 8.08 17.48 10.74
C ASP A 422 7.14 18.31 9.83
N GLY A 423 6.09 17.69 9.31
CA GLY A 423 4.97 18.34 8.64
C GLY A 423 5.27 18.71 7.19
N ASP A 424 6.18 17.99 6.53
CA ASP A 424 6.58 18.26 5.16
C ASP A 424 5.70 17.55 4.10
N GLY A 425 4.76 16.72 4.55
CA GLY A 425 3.86 15.97 3.68
C GLY A 425 4.38 14.59 3.28
N ILE A 426 5.40 14.05 3.95
CA ILE A 426 5.95 12.71 3.76
C ILE A 426 5.88 11.95 5.09
N TYR A 427 5.50 10.67 5.06
CA TYR A 427 5.45 9.87 6.29
C TYR A 427 6.85 9.41 6.72
N ASP A 428 7.12 9.45 8.03
CA ASP A 428 8.40 9.14 8.68
C ASP A 428 9.12 7.88 8.14
N PRO A 429 8.46 6.72 7.87
CA PRO A 429 9.17 5.54 7.37
C PRO A 429 9.80 5.71 5.99
N VAL A 430 9.25 6.62 5.18
CA VAL A 430 9.70 6.93 3.81
C VAL A 430 10.26 8.34 3.68
N ASP A 431 10.20 9.16 4.73
CA ASP A 431 10.93 10.41 4.86
C ASP A 431 12.39 10.13 5.25
N THR A 432 13.10 9.49 4.32
CA THR A 432 14.50 9.10 4.49
C THR A 432 15.40 9.98 3.63
N THR A 433 16.67 10.04 4.00
CA THR A 433 17.69 10.81 3.27
C THR A 433 18.70 9.83 2.66
N PRO A 434 18.90 9.85 1.33
CA PRO A 434 19.95 9.07 0.71
C PRO A 434 21.34 9.43 1.20
N LYS A 435 22.25 8.49 1.08
CA LYS A 435 23.68 8.67 1.36
C LYS A 435 24.50 8.27 0.15
N ILE A 436 25.54 9.06 -0.12
CA ILE A 436 26.60 8.63 -1.02
C ILE A 436 27.54 7.76 -0.19
N ASP A 437 27.64 6.48 -0.54
CA ASP A 437 28.39 5.49 0.22
C ASP A 437 29.87 5.53 -0.11
N GLN A 438 30.17 5.61 -1.40
CA GLN A 438 31.53 5.67 -1.92
C GLN A 438 31.58 6.57 -3.15
N MET A 439 32.73 7.23 -3.32
CA MET A 439 33.06 7.92 -4.56
C MET A 439 34.54 7.74 -4.84
N THR A 440 34.84 7.46 -6.11
CA THR A 440 36.18 7.33 -6.62
C THR A 440 36.41 8.38 -7.70
N ALA A 441 37.44 9.20 -7.51
CA ALA A 441 37.88 10.15 -8.53
C ALA A 441 38.58 9.40 -9.68
N PRO A 442 38.42 9.87 -10.93
CA PRO A 442 39.09 9.27 -12.08
C PRO A 442 40.62 9.28 -11.93
N THR A 443 41.26 8.16 -12.25
CA THR A 443 42.70 7.95 -12.06
C THR A 443 43.59 8.57 -13.15
N ASP A 444 43.00 8.96 -14.29
CA ASP A 444 43.69 9.57 -15.43
C ASP A 444 42.89 10.79 -15.91
N MET A 445 43.32 11.98 -15.48
CA MET A 445 42.72 13.25 -15.86
C MET A 445 43.66 13.97 -16.80
N SER A 446 43.50 13.76 -18.11
CA SER A 446 44.18 14.57 -19.13
C SER A 446 43.27 15.71 -19.62
N ILE A 447 43.85 16.89 -19.86
CA ILE A 447 43.15 17.98 -20.53
C ILE A 447 42.69 17.44 -21.90
N ALA A 448 41.39 17.49 -22.17
CA ALA A 448 40.68 16.89 -23.33
C ALA A 448 40.14 15.45 -23.19
N SER A 449 40.20 14.83 -22.00
CA SER A 449 39.46 13.60 -21.69
C SER A 449 38.22 13.89 -20.83
N ILE A 450 37.10 13.21 -21.11
CA ILE A 450 35.97 13.16 -20.18
C ILE A 450 36.40 12.26 -19.03
N SER A 451 36.59 12.85 -17.86
CA SER A 451 36.89 12.10 -16.65
C SER A 451 35.57 11.81 -15.94
N SER A 452 35.33 10.55 -15.57
CA SER A 452 34.11 10.12 -14.88
C SER A 452 34.37 9.90 -13.39
N ILE A 453 33.55 10.50 -12.53
CA ILE A 453 33.46 10.08 -11.12
C ILE A 453 32.57 8.85 -11.08
N LEU A 454 33.06 7.79 -10.44
CA LEU A 454 32.27 6.61 -10.12
C LEU A 454 31.89 6.67 -8.66
N GLY A 455 30.70 6.20 -8.31
CA GLY A 455 30.28 6.13 -6.92
C GLY A 455 29.10 5.22 -6.72
N ASP A 456 28.80 4.99 -5.44
CA ASP A 456 27.67 4.21 -4.97
C ASP A 456 26.84 5.07 -4.04
N THR A 457 25.53 4.92 -4.09
CA THR A 457 24.59 5.60 -3.20
C THR A 457 23.48 4.66 -2.77
N SER A 458 22.97 4.83 -1.56
CA SER A 458 21.86 4.06 -1.03
C SER A 458 20.91 4.94 -0.24
N ASP A 459 19.65 4.53 -0.17
CA ASP A 459 18.70 5.11 0.76
C ASP A 459 18.94 4.58 2.19
N VAL A 460 18.98 5.48 3.18
CA VAL A 460 19.21 5.10 4.57
C VAL A 460 17.85 4.95 5.26
N PRO A 461 17.46 3.74 5.71
CA PRO A 461 16.14 3.52 6.29
C PRO A 461 15.90 4.34 7.55
N HIS A 462 14.64 4.71 7.78
CA HIS A 462 14.23 5.35 9.03
C HIS A 462 14.41 4.37 10.20
N PHE A 463 15.11 4.77 11.26
CA PHE A 463 15.38 3.93 12.42
C PHE A 463 14.09 3.43 13.10
N SER A 464 14.02 2.13 13.41
CA SER A 464 12.97 1.53 14.22
C SER A 464 13.50 1.02 15.56
N SER A 465 12.77 1.34 16.63
CA SER A 465 13.08 0.82 17.98
C SER A 465 12.43 -0.54 18.28
N THR A 466 11.54 -0.99 17.40
CA THR A 466 10.66 -2.16 17.58
C THR A 466 10.85 -3.21 16.49
N ARG A 467 11.40 -2.83 15.33
CA ARG A 467 11.58 -3.64 14.13
C ARG A 467 12.99 -3.45 13.57
N PRO A 468 13.49 -4.35 12.71
CA PRO A 468 14.71 -4.09 11.95
C PRO A 468 14.47 -2.98 10.93
N ASP A 469 15.48 -2.14 10.71
CA ASP A 469 15.39 -1.01 9.78
C ASP A 469 15.16 -1.49 8.34
N VAL A 470 14.23 -0.87 7.63
CA VAL A 470 13.91 -1.16 6.21
C VAL A 470 13.47 0.10 5.49
N THR A 471 13.71 0.15 4.18
CA THR A 471 13.23 1.21 3.30
C THR A 471 12.61 0.59 2.06
N ILE A 472 11.57 1.25 1.55
CA ILE A 472 10.97 0.97 0.24
C ILE A 472 11.40 2.01 -0.80
N ASN A 473 12.21 2.98 -0.38
CA ASN A 473 12.65 4.04 -1.26
C ASN A 473 13.71 3.55 -2.22
N THR A 474 13.60 3.99 -3.47
CA THR A 474 14.63 3.76 -4.47
C THR A 474 15.31 5.06 -4.79
N ILE A 475 16.58 5.01 -5.19
CA ILE A 475 17.25 6.16 -5.79
C ILE A 475 16.57 6.46 -7.13
N LYS A 476 16.35 7.74 -7.44
CA LYS A 476 15.72 8.20 -8.70
C LYS A 476 16.59 9.14 -9.51
N LEU A 477 17.57 9.78 -8.87
CA LEU A 477 18.46 10.73 -9.52
C LEU A 477 19.79 10.77 -8.77
N VAL A 478 20.88 10.84 -9.53
CA VAL A 478 22.18 11.30 -9.05
C VAL A 478 22.63 12.44 -9.95
N GLU A 479 23.13 13.51 -9.36
CA GLU A 479 23.60 14.68 -10.09
C GLU A 479 24.87 15.25 -9.47
N ALA A 480 25.68 15.86 -10.32
CA ALA A 480 26.92 16.49 -9.95
C ALA A 480 27.00 17.93 -10.47
N ARG A 481 27.71 18.79 -9.76
CA ARG A 481 28.08 20.13 -10.24
C ARG A 481 29.52 20.45 -9.92
N ILE A 482 30.08 21.39 -10.68
CA ILE A 482 31.45 21.86 -10.56
C ILE A 482 31.41 23.31 -10.08
N ASP A 483 32.16 23.66 -9.03
CA ASP A 483 32.35 25.03 -8.54
C ASP A 483 31.04 25.81 -8.32
N GLY A 484 29.97 25.13 -7.90
CA GLY A 484 28.66 25.74 -7.64
C GLY A 484 27.82 26.06 -8.88
N GLU A 485 28.22 25.60 -10.06
CA GLU A 485 27.48 25.76 -11.32
C GLU A 485 26.15 24.95 -11.33
N ALA A 486 25.47 24.92 -12.48
CA ALA A 486 24.26 24.12 -12.66
C ALA A 486 24.52 22.62 -12.47
N TRP A 487 23.56 21.94 -11.85
CA TRP A 487 23.58 20.48 -11.71
C TRP A 487 23.45 19.78 -13.05
N SER A 488 24.23 18.71 -13.23
CA SER A 488 24.23 17.84 -14.39
C SER A 488 23.93 16.40 -13.96
N PRO A 489 23.07 15.66 -14.69
CA PRO A 489 22.73 14.30 -14.31
C PRO A 489 23.92 13.35 -14.47
N CYS A 490 24.03 12.41 -13.54
CA CYS A 490 24.91 11.25 -13.65
C CYS A 490 24.14 10.09 -14.28
N LEU A 491 24.86 9.08 -14.75
CA LEU A 491 24.28 7.89 -15.36
C LEU A 491 24.30 6.72 -14.38
N PRO A 492 23.20 5.97 -14.23
CA PRO A 492 23.19 4.69 -13.53
C PRO A 492 24.05 3.67 -14.27
N SER A 493 24.62 2.71 -13.54
CA SER A 493 25.52 1.70 -14.11
C SER A 493 24.79 0.59 -14.86
N ASP A 494 23.55 0.31 -14.49
CA ASP A 494 22.69 -0.73 -15.08
C ASP A 494 21.65 -0.16 -16.08
N GLY A 495 21.56 1.17 -16.17
CA GLY A 495 20.71 1.89 -17.12
C GLY A 495 19.50 2.59 -16.49
N SER A 496 19.20 2.41 -15.20
CA SER A 496 18.11 3.14 -14.53
C SER A 496 18.41 3.40 -13.06
N PHE A 497 17.83 4.45 -12.47
CA PHE A 497 17.84 4.62 -11.01
C PHE A 497 16.49 4.12 -10.50
N ASN A 498 16.46 2.90 -9.98
CA ASN A 498 15.25 2.19 -9.57
C ASN A 498 15.48 1.18 -8.42
N GLU A 499 16.66 1.10 -7.84
CA GLU A 499 16.97 0.25 -6.69
C GLU A 499 17.23 1.06 -5.41
N ILE A 500 17.23 0.37 -4.25
CA ILE A 500 17.55 0.98 -2.94
C ILE A 500 18.99 1.50 -2.93
N ALA A 501 19.89 0.76 -3.56
CA ALA A 501 21.30 1.10 -3.73
C ALA A 501 21.66 1.09 -5.22
N GLU A 502 22.41 2.09 -5.65
CA GLU A 502 22.70 2.35 -7.05
C GLU A 502 24.16 2.76 -7.24
N SER A 503 24.79 2.20 -8.28
CA SER A 503 26.11 2.63 -8.74
C SER A 503 25.95 3.64 -9.87
N PHE A 504 26.71 4.74 -9.84
CA PHE A 504 26.60 5.82 -10.82
C PHE A 504 27.95 6.25 -11.40
N SER A 505 27.86 6.89 -12.57
CA SER A 505 28.97 7.55 -13.25
C SER A 505 28.60 8.99 -13.65
N CYS A 506 29.32 9.98 -13.12
CA CYS A 506 29.15 11.39 -13.46
C CYS A 506 30.25 11.81 -14.44
N SER A 507 29.88 12.25 -15.65
CA SER A 507 30.83 12.79 -16.63
C SER A 507 31.13 14.25 -16.34
N ILE A 508 32.41 14.58 -16.15
CA ILE A 508 32.83 15.92 -15.72
C ILE A 508 33.77 16.52 -16.78
N PRO A 509 33.34 17.57 -17.50
CA PRO A 509 34.21 18.24 -18.47
C PRO A 509 35.26 19.07 -17.73
N LEU A 510 36.49 18.58 -17.65
CA LEU A 510 37.60 19.35 -17.08
C LEU A 510 38.13 20.35 -18.13
N LEU A 511 37.87 21.64 -17.90
CA LEU A 511 38.11 22.71 -18.88
C LEU A 511 39.53 23.28 -18.84
N SER A 512 40.28 23.03 -17.77
CA SER A 512 41.63 23.56 -17.56
C SER A 512 42.33 22.80 -16.42
N ALA A 513 43.67 22.88 -16.34
CA ALA A 513 44.40 22.41 -15.17
C ALA A 513 44.23 23.37 -13.97
N ASN A 514 43.06 23.33 -13.34
CA ASN A 514 42.70 24.10 -12.15
C ASN A 514 42.18 23.17 -11.05
N LYS A 515 42.14 23.68 -9.82
CA LYS A 515 41.46 23.02 -8.69
C LYS A 515 39.96 23.22 -8.85
N TYR A 516 39.21 22.12 -8.81
CA TYR A 516 37.75 22.09 -8.91
C TYR A 516 37.16 21.59 -7.61
N THR A 517 36.04 22.18 -7.19
CA THR A 517 35.14 21.61 -6.18
C THR A 517 34.03 20.87 -6.90
N ILE A 518 33.93 19.57 -6.64
CA ILE A 518 32.87 18.76 -7.22
C ILE A 518 31.91 18.36 -6.11
N GLU A 519 30.65 18.68 -6.31
CA GLU A 519 29.57 18.33 -5.42
C GLU A 519 28.72 17.26 -6.09
N VAL A 520 28.38 16.21 -5.34
CA VAL A 520 27.48 15.15 -5.77
C VAL A 520 26.35 15.02 -4.77
N ARG A 521 25.13 14.82 -5.27
CA ARG A 521 23.96 14.47 -4.47
C ARG A 521 23.09 13.44 -5.18
N SER A 522 22.41 12.62 -4.39
CA SER A 522 21.37 11.71 -4.86
C SER A 522 20.00 12.14 -4.34
N ARG A 523 18.93 11.67 -5.01
CA ARG A 523 17.53 11.90 -4.63
C ARG A 523 16.77 10.58 -4.63
N ASN A 524 15.96 10.32 -3.62
CA ASN A 524 15.11 9.12 -3.57
C ASN A 524 13.73 9.33 -4.23
N SER A 525 12.91 8.28 -4.19
CA SER A 525 11.55 8.19 -4.74
C SER A 525 10.55 9.16 -4.12
N TYR A 526 10.75 9.57 -2.86
CA TYR A 526 9.91 10.58 -2.19
C TYR A 526 10.45 12.00 -2.36
N GLY A 527 11.64 12.13 -2.94
CA GLY A 527 12.17 13.38 -3.43
C GLY A 527 13.20 14.04 -2.51
N ASN A 528 13.59 13.37 -1.44
CA ASN A 528 14.60 13.83 -0.50
C ASN A 528 16.00 13.70 -1.09
N TYR A 529 16.81 14.73 -0.88
CA TYR A 529 18.19 14.78 -1.36
C TYR A 529 19.17 14.36 -0.27
N SER A 530 20.21 13.64 -0.66
CA SER A 530 21.36 13.40 0.20
C SER A 530 22.01 14.72 0.66
N PHE A 531 22.70 14.67 1.79
CA PHE A 531 23.66 15.73 2.11
C PHE A 531 24.68 15.89 0.97
N LEU A 532 25.13 17.13 0.76
CA LEU A 532 26.15 17.42 -0.25
C LEU A 532 27.44 16.71 0.11
N ASN A 533 27.90 15.84 -0.78
CA ASN A 533 29.22 15.28 -0.67
C ASN A 533 30.17 16.12 -1.52
N LEU A 534 31.14 16.73 -0.82
CA LEU A 534 32.14 17.63 -1.39
C LEU A 534 33.43 16.86 -1.65
N ILE A 535 33.94 16.97 -2.87
CA ILE A 535 35.30 16.59 -3.21
C ILE A 535 36.12 17.90 -3.29
N THR A 536 36.99 18.11 -2.31
CA THR A 536 37.94 19.25 -2.25
C THR A 536 39.34 18.75 -1.83
N GLU A 537 40.39 19.21 -2.51
CA GLU A 537 41.79 18.86 -2.21
C GLU A 537 42.27 19.56 -0.90
N ASP A 538 43.11 18.88 -0.09
CA ASP A 538 43.81 19.30 1.15
C ASP A 538 43.20 18.85 2.52
N GLY A 539 43.57 17.65 3.04
CA GLY A 539 43.06 17.03 4.29
C GLY A 539 43.39 17.76 5.63
N VAL A 540 42.80 17.46 6.81
CA VAL A 540 42.07 16.29 7.36
C VAL A 540 41.14 16.70 8.54
N SER A 541 39.92 16.13 8.65
CA SER A 541 39.34 15.52 9.89
C SER A 541 37.87 15.02 9.70
N LEU A 542 37.66 13.71 9.87
CA LEU A 542 36.39 12.95 9.99
C LEU A 542 35.35 13.17 8.87
N GLY A 543 35.69 12.69 7.67
CA GLY A 543 34.95 12.81 6.40
C GLY A 543 35.70 12.03 5.29
N PRO A 544 35.25 12.07 4.02
CA PRO A 544 35.45 11.04 2.99
C PRO A 544 36.91 10.69 2.66
N GLN A 545 37.06 9.49 2.08
CA GLN A 545 38.33 8.82 1.75
C GLN A 545 39.29 9.70 0.92
N PHE A 546 40.57 9.65 1.24
CA PHE A 546 41.63 10.51 0.66
C PHE A 546 42.46 9.75 -0.38
N PHE A 547 42.64 10.33 -1.57
CA PHE A 547 43.60 9.87 -2.59
C PHE A 547 44.48 11.03 -3.08
N THR A 548 45.73 10.74 -3.44
CA THR A 548 46.76 11.72 -3.86
C THR A 548 47.10 11.54 -5.35
N TYR A 549 47.21 12.62 -6.15
CA TYR A 549 47.73 12.52 -7.52
C TYR A 549 48.76 13.59 -7.90
N LEU A 550 49.82 13.12 -8.56
CA LEU A 550 50.82 13.88 -9.30
C LEU A 550 50.58 13.62 -10.80
N PRO A 551 50.57 14.65 -11.67
CA PRO A 551 50.49 14.42 -13.10
C PRO A 551 51.75 13.70 -13.59
N LEU A 552 51.57 12.60 -14.33
CA LEU A 552 52.62 12.05 -15.18
C LEU A 552 52.86 13.04 -16.31
N ILE A 553 53.96 13.78 -16.22
CA ILE A 553 54.48 14.58 -17.32
C ILE A 553 55.01 13.57 -18.35
N GLU A 554 54.30 13.39 -19.47
CA GLU A 554 54.88 12.72 -20.65
C GLU A 554 56.05 13.57 -21.18
N ASN A 555 57.22 12.94 -21.35
CA ASN A 555 58.39 13.49 -22.03
C ASN A 555 58.35 13.18 -23.53
#